data_AF-A0A2N2XCV9-F1
#
_entry.id   AF-A0A2N2XCV9-F1
#
_cell.length_a   1.000
_cell.length_b   1.000
_cell.length_c   1.000
_cell.angle_alpha   90.00
_cell.angle_beta   90.00
_cell.angle_gamma   90.00
#
_symmetry.space_group_name_H-M   'P 1'
#
loop_
_entity.id
_entity.type
_entity.pdbx_description
1 polymer ?
#
loop_
_entity_poly.entity_id
_entity_poly.type
_entity_poly.pdbx_seq_one_letter_code
_entity_poly.pdbx_strand_id
1 'polypeptide(L)'
;MNVVYFPIYFYWIYLSLKAKSLGFFNASNLKIRNGGFALESKKEIYDLIPKQYYPETLFFKADEMLESVLKKLENSTVKFPFIIKPDMGLQGLRVEKMHNENELKHYLKKVSYDFLIQEFAQFPLEIGLFYYRMPNEAKGKITGIVYKDFLIVKGNGK
;
A
#
# COMPACT_ATOMS: atom_id res chain seq x y z
N MET A 1 -21.01 -8.86 3.37
CA MET A 1 -19.63 -9.14 2.92
C MET A 1 -19.22 -10.62 3.01
N ASN A 2 -19.83 -11.44 3.89
CA ASN A 2 -19.31 -12.80 4.20
C ASN A 2 -19.71 -13.94 3.24
N VAL A 3 -20.82 -13.83 2.51
CA VAL A 3 -21.33 -14.96 1.70
C VAL A 3 -20.51 -15.20 0.43
N VAL A 4 -20.04 -14.13 -0.23
CA VAL A 4 -19.27 -14.22 -1.48
C VAL A 4 -17.92 -14.92 -1.26
N TYR A 5 -17.28 -14.67 -0.12
CA TYR A 5 -15.98 -15.27 0.21
C TYR A 5 -16.11 -16.62 0.94
N PHE A 6 -17.32 -17.03 1.34
CA PHE A 6 -17.53 -18.30 2.05
C PHE A 6 -16.97 -19.53 1.29
N PRO A 7 -17.17 -19.67 -0.04
CA PRO A 7 -16.62 -20.81 -0.78
C PRO A 7 -15.09 -20.90 -0.77
N ILE A 8 -14.38 -19.78 -0.60
CA ILE A 8 -12.92 -19.75 -0.60
C ILE A 8 -12.35 -20.50 0.61
N TYR A 9 -13.08 -20.58 1.72
CA TYR A 9 -12.63 -21.34 2.90
C TYR A 9 -12.51 -22.84 2.63
N PHE A 10 -13.41 -23.44 1.83
CA PHE A 10 -13.28 -24.86 1.47
C PHE A 10 -12.00 -25.13 0.68
N TYR A 11 -11.69 -24.24 -0.27
CA TYR A 11 -10.48 -24.34 -1.05
C TYR A 11 -9.22 -24.09 -0.20
N TRP A 12 -9.26 -23.11 0.71
CA TRP A 12 -8.18 -22.87 1.67
C TRP A 12 -7.94 -24.06 2.60
N ILE A 13 -8.99 -24.71 3.11
CA ILE A 13 -8.87 -25.95 3.91
C ILE A 13 -8.20 -27.05 3.08
N TYR A 14 -8.68 -27.30 1.87
CA TYR A 14 -8.09 -28.28 0.97
C TYR A 14 -6.59 -28.02 0.72
N LEU A 15 -6.22 -26.77 0.40
CA LEU A 15 -4.83 -26.39 0.18
C LEU A 15 -3.99 -26.50 1.47
N SER A 16 -4.56 -26.15 2.62
CA SER A 16 -3.87 -26.23 3.90
C SER A 16 -3.56 -27.67 4.29
N LEU A 17 -4.50 -28.60 4.06
CA LEU A 17 -4.29 -30.04 4.24
C LEU A 17 -3.22 -30.56 3.28
N LYS A 18 -3.29 -30.19 2.00
CA LYS A 18 -2.31 -30.58 0.97
C LYS A 18 -0.90 -30.08 1.30
N ALA A 19 -0.78 -28.84 1.77
CA ALA A 19 0.47 -28.20 2.15
C ALA A 19 0.95 -28.56 3.56
N LYS A 20 0.10 -29.24 4.36
CA LYS A 20 0.33 -29.52 5.79
C LYS A 20 0.64 -28.25 6.60
N SER A 21 0.04 -27.13 6.23
CA SER A 21 0.24 -25.82 6.85
C SER A 21 -0.96 -24.92 6.61
N LEU A 22 -1.54 -24.35 7.68
CA LEU A 22 -2.62 -23.37 7.59
C LEU A 22 -2.16 -22.04 6.97
N GLY A 23 -0.86 -21.73 7.11
CA GLY A 23 -0.23 -20.51 6.61
C GLY A 23 0.69 -20.75 5.41
N PHE A 24 0.34 -21.71 4.54
CA PHE A 24 1.19 -22.10 3.40
C PHE A 24 1.58 -20.91 2.49
N PHE A 25 0.73 -19.89 2.38
CA PHE A 25 0.95 -18.68 1.59
C PHE A 25 2.04 -17.76 2.17
N ASN A 26 2.43 -17.92 3.44
CA ASN A 26 3.55 -17.17 4.02
C ASN A 26 4.86 -17.44 3.28
N ALA A 27 4.98 -18.61 2.63
CA ALA A 27 6.16 -18.98 1.85
C ALA A 27 6.25 -18.23 0.50
N SER A 28 5.19 -17.57 0.04
CA SER A 28 5.17 -16.89 -1.27
C SER A 28 6.08 -15.66 -1.31
N ASN A 29 6.18 -14.91 -0.21
CA ASN A 29 7.03 -13.73 -0.08
C ASN A 29 7.66 -13.67 1.32
N LEU A 30 8.74 -14.44 1.54
CA LEU A 30 9.32 -14.64 2.88
C LEU A 30 9.75 -13.36 3.61
N LYS A 31 10.06 -12.28 2.88
CA LYS A 31 10.46 -10.99 3.46
C LYS A 31 9.29 -10.09 3.83
N ILE A 32 8.06 -10.47 3.48
CA ILE A 32 6.84 -9.71 3.74
C ILE A 32 6.03 -10.47 4.79
N ARG A 33 5.58 -9.77 5.83
CA ARG A 33 4.73 -10.34 6.87
C ARG A 33 3.50 -11.02 6.25
N ASN A 34 3.22 -12.25 6.71
CA ASN A 34 2.14 -13.10 6.20
C ASN A 34 2.15 -13.31 4.66
N GLY A 35 3.32 -13.23 4.02
CA GLY A 35 3.44 -13.34 2.56
C GLY A 35 2.77 -12.19 1.78
N GLY A 36 2.37 -11.11 2.45
CA GLY A 36 1.59 -10.00 1.88
C GLY A 36 0.07 -10.26 1.83
N PHE A 37 -0.42 -11.29 2.53
CA PHE A 37 -1.86 -11.60 2.57
C PHE A 37 -2.64 -10.65 3.48
N ALA A 38 -2.07 -10.30 4.64
CA ALA A 38 -2.70 -9.42 5.61
C ALA A 38 -1.68 -8.85 6.60
N LEU A 39 -2.04 -7.71 7.19
CA LEU A 39 -1.26 -7.05 8.24
C LEU A 39 0.16 -6.67 7.80
N GLU A 40 0.33 -6.32 6.53
CA GLU A 40 1.58 -5.83 5.99
C GLU A 40 1.79 -4.33 6.27
N SER A 41 2.98 -3.98 6.75
CA SER A 41 3.45 -2.60 6.85
C SER A 41 3.95 -2.14 5.48
N LYS A 42 3.44 -1.00 5.00
CA LYS A 42 3.93 -0.39 3.76
C LYS A 42 5.40 0.02 3.92
N LYS A 43 5.80 0.50 5.09
CA LYS A 43 7.19 0.86 5.39
C LYS A 43 8.13 -0.33 5.25
N GLU A 44 7.78 -1.48 5.84
CA GLU A 44 8.58 -2.71 5.70
C GLU A 44 8.71 -3.13 4.23
N ILE A 45 7.65 -3.01 3.43
CA ILE A 45 7.70 -3.31 1.99
C ILE A 45 8.62 -2.32 1.26
N TYR A 46 8.52 -1.02 1.53
CA TYR A 46 9.39 -0.02 0.91
C TYR A 46 10.87 -0.26 1.21
N ASP A 47 11.21 -0.70 2.41
CA ASP A 47 12.59 -1.02 2.80
C ASP A 47 13.19 -2.20 2.01
N LEU A 48 12.36 -3.02 1.34
CA LEU A 48 12.80 -4.09 0.45
C LEU A 48 13.08 -3.63 -0.98
N ILE A 49 12.61 -2.43 -1.36
CA ILE A 49 12.67 -1.91 -2.73
C ILE A 49 13.86 -0.95 -2.84
N PRO A 50 14.64 -0.98 -3.94
CA PRO A 50 15.67 0.03 -4.17
C PRO A 50 15.06 1.44 -4.25
N LYS A 51 15.67 2.40 -3.53
CA LYS A 51 15.12 3.75 -3.31
C LYS A 51 14.80 4.54 -4.59
N GLN A 52 15.44 4.24 -5.71
CA GLN A 52 15.17 4.90 -6.99
C GLN A 52 13.79 4.57 -7.59
N TYR A 53 13.09 3.54 -7.09
CA TYR A 53 11.83 3.05 -7.66
C TYR A 53 10.59 3.51 -6.90
N TYR A 54 10.73 4.30 -5.83
CA TYR A 54 9.60 4.84 -5.08
C TYR A 54 9.95 6.22 -4.50
N PRO A 55 8.96 7.10 -4.28
CA PRO A 55 9.23 8.44 -3.76
C PRO A 55 9.79 8.40 -2.34
N GLU A 56 10.48 9.47 -1.93
CA GLU A 56 10.91 9.62 -0.55
C GLU A 56 9.73 9.42 0.41
N THR A 57 9.96 8.63 1.45
CA THR A 57 8.92 8.13 2.34
C THR A 57 9.32 8.40 3.78
N LEU A 58 8.56 9.27 4.43
CA LEU A 58 8.73 9.58 5.85
C LEU A 58 7.75 8.74 6.67
N PHE A 59 8.26 8.05 7.68
CA PHE A 59 7.46 7.23 8.60
C PHE A 59 7.36 7.91 9.97
N PHE A 60 6.16 7.87 10.53
CA PHE A 60 5.81 8.47 11.81
C PHE A 60 4.99 7.50 12.64
N LYS A 61 5.21 7.53 13.94
CA LYS A 61 4.43 6.74 14.89
C LYS A 61 3.09 7.41 15.17
N ALA A 62 2.14 6.61 15.64
CA ALA A 62 0.90 7.13 16.22
C ALA A 62 1.20 8.25 17.23
N ASP A 63 0.32 9.25 17.28
CA ASP A 63 0.37 10.37 18.23
C ASP A 63 1.65 11.23 18.15
N GLU A 64 2.41 11.15 17.05
CA GLU A 64 3.60 11.98 16.86
C GLU A 64 3.22 13.47 16.71
N MET A 65 3.89 14.33 17.49
CA MET A 65 3.57 15.75 17.57
C MET A 65 3.80 16.46 16.23
N LEU A 66 2.93 17.43 15.91
CA LEU A 66 2.99 18.21 14.67
C LEU A 66 4.38 18.82 14.45
N GLU A 67 5.02 19.34 15.51
CA GLU A 67 6.34 19.95 15.45
C GLU A 67 7.42 18.95 15.02
N SER A 68 7.34 17.68 15.47
CA SER A 68 8.25 16.61 15.02
C SER A 68 8.02 16.29 13.54
N VAL A 69 6.76 16.24 13.12
CA VAL A 69 6.37 15.98 11.73
C VAL A 69 6.90 17.08 10.81
N LEU A 70 6.67 18.34 11.16
CA LEU A 70 7.14 19.49 10.40
C LEU A 70 8.67 19.53 10.31
N LYS A 71 9.38 19.29 11.43
CA LYS A 71 10.83 19.23 11.43
C LYS A 71 11.38 18.15 10.50
N LYS A 72 10.78 16.96 10.46
CA LYS A 72 11.20 15.91 9.50
C LYS A 72 10.88 16.31 8.06
N LEU A 73 9.75 16.98 7.81
CA LEU A 73 9.39 17.48 6.48
C LEU A 73 10.36 18.55 5.97
N GLU A 74 10.76 19.50 6.83
CA GLU A 74 11.75 20.53 6.51
C GLU A 74 13.09 19.94 6.05
N ASN A 75 13.53 18.87 6.71
CA ASN A 75 14.77 18.16 6.38
C ASN A 75 14.63 17.16 5.22
N SER A 76 13.45 17.08 4.61
CA SER A 76 13.17 16.16 3.50
C SER A 76 12.96 16.89 2.17
N THR A 77 12.95 16.14 1.08
CA THR A 77 12.58 16.66 -0.25
C THR A 77 11.06 16.73 -0.45
N VAL A 78 10.27 16.11 0.43
CA VAL A 78 8.81 16.10 0.34
C VAL A 78 8.24 17.50 0.63
N LYS A 79 7.48 18.04 -0.33
CA LYS A 79 6.81 19.35 -0.23
C LYS A 79 5.31 19.21 -0.44
N PHE A 80 4.56 20.23 -0.03
CA PHE A 80 3.14 20.32 -0.33
C PHE A 80 2.91 20.51 -1.85
N PRO A 81 1.83 19.93 -2.42
CA PRO A 81 0.97 18.96 -1.77
C PRO A 81 1.61 17.57 -1.70
N PHE A 82 1.41 16.88 -0.58
CA PHE A 82 1.89 15.50 -0.38
C PHE A 82 0.75 14.56 -0.01
N ILE A 83 0.99 13.25 -0.06
CA ILE A 83 0.06 12.23 0.41
C ILE A 83 0.44 11.80 1.82
N ILE A 84 -0.55 11.79 2.71
CA ILE A 84 -0.49 11.11 4.00
C ILE A 84 -1.36 9.84 3.94
N LYS A 85 -0.85 8.74 4.47
CA LYS A 85 -1.57 7.45 4.48
C LYS A 85 -1.19 6.58 5.67
N PRO A 86 -2.09 5.72 6.17
CA PRO A 86 -1.74 4.75 7.20
C PRO A 86 -0.64 3.80 6.72
N ASP A 87 0.25 3.38 7.62
CA ASP A 87 1.28 2.39 7.30
C ASP A 87 0.64 1.02 6.98
N MET A 88 -0.36 0.62 7.76
CA MET A 88 -1.13 -0.61 7.54
C MET A 88 -2.22 -0.39 6.48
N GLY A 89 -2.44 -1.37 5.59
CA GLY A 89 -3.44 -1.27 4.50
C GLY A 89 -4.88 -1.11 5.00
N LEU A 90 -5.62 -0.11 4.50
CA LEU A 90 -7.05 0.11 4.78
C LEU A 90 -7.88 0.36 3.50
N GLN A 91 -7.51 -0.27 2.37
CA GLN A 91 -8.24 -0.15 1.08
C GLN A 91 -8.51 1.32 0.64
N GLY A 92 -7.54 2.20 0.85
CA GLY A 92 -7.66 3.63 0.50
C GLY A 92 -8.30 4.51 1.58
N LEU A 93 -8.83 3.93 2.65
CA LEU A 93 -9.34 4.70 3.80
C LEU A 93 -8.19 5.48 4.45
N ARG A 94 -8.46 6.75 4.80
CA ARG A 94 -7.48 7.69 5.42
C ARG A 94 -6.26 8.02 4.54
N VAL A 95 -6.33 7.75 3.24
CA VAL A 95 -5.37 8.31 2.30
C VAL A 95 -5.86 9.70 1.93
N GLU A 96 -5.09 10.73 2.28
CA GLU A 96 -5.48 12.11 2.06
C GLU A 96 -4.33 12.90 1.43
N LYS A 97 -4.69 13.86 0.56
CA LYS A 97 -3.74 14.82 -0.02
C LYS A 97 -3.74 16.07 0.85
N MET A 98 -2.58 16.37 1.42
CA MET A 98 -2.38 17.56 2.25
C MET A 98 -1.85 18.68 1.37
N HIS A 99 -2.50 19.83 1.39
CA HIS A 99 -2.11 21.01 0.62
C HIS A 99 -1.34 22.04 1.45
N ASN A 100 -1.47 22.00 2.77
CA ASN A 100 -0.85 22.97 3.67
C ASN A 100 -0.76 22.41 5.10
N GLU A 101 -0.05 23.14 5.96
CA GLU A 101 0.13 22.79 7.37
C GLU A 101 -1.18 22.73 8.17
N ASN A 102 -2.17 23.59 7.85
CA ASN A 102 -3.44 23.60 8.58
C ASN A 102 -4.23 22.29 8.37
N GLU A 103 -4.23 21.78 7.14
CA GLU A 103 -4.80 20.46 6.81
C GLU A 103 -4.07 19.34 7.54
N LEU A 104 -2.72 19.36 7.52
CA LEU A 104 -1.91 18.39 8.26
C LEU A 104 -2.25 18.39 9.76
N LYS A 105 -2.30 19.58 10.36
CA LYS A 105 -2.67 19.75 11.78
C LYS A 105 -4.06 19.21 12.07
N HIS A 106 -5.02 19.41 11.17
CA HIS A 106 -6.37 18.88 11.33
C HIS A 106 -6.41 17.34 11.21
N TYR A 107 -5.65 16.80 10.26
CA TYR A 107 -5.53 15.36 10.05
C TYR A 107 -4.94 14.68 11.30
N LEU A 108 -3.80 15.16 11.81
CA LEU A 108 -3.09 14.56 12.94
C LEU A 108 -3.92 14.52 14.24
N LYS A 109 -4.89 15.43 14.44
CA LYS A 109 -5.83 15.37 15.57
C LYS A 109 -6.70 14.11 15.60
N LYS A 110 -6.85 13.42 14.46
CA LYS A 110 -7.69 12.23 14.29
C LYS A 110 -6.88 10.95 14.09
N VAL A 111 -5.55 11.03 14.15
CA VAL A 111 -4.64 9.93 13.86
C VAL A 111 -4.22 9.27 15.16
N SER A 112 -4.51 7.99 15.30
CA SER A 112 -4.08 7.14 16.41
C SER A 112 -3.37 5.88 15.88
N TYR A 113 -2.72 6.00 14.73
CA TYR A 113 -2.08 4.90 14.00
C TYR A 113 -0.80 5.40 13.32
N ASP A 114 0.14 4.48 13.09
CA ASP A 114 1.36 4.76 12.35
C ASP A 114 1.04 5.16 10.90
N PHE A 115 1.75 6.15 10.38
CA PHE A 115 1.47 6.72 9.07
C PHE A 115 2.73 7.07 8.29
N LEU A 116 2.53 7.24 6.98
CA LEU A 116 3.53 7.61 6.01
C LEU A 116 3.17 8.94 5.37
N ILE A 117 4.18 9.78 5.14
CA ILE A 117 4.09 10.94 4.26
C ILE A 117 5.00 10.72 3.06
N GLN A 118 4.48 10.95 1.85
CA GLN A 118 5.18 10.78 0.57
C GLN A 118 4.81 11.89 -0.41
N GLU A 119 5.72 12.20 -1.32
CA GLU A 119 5.44 13.08 -2.46
C GLU A 119 4.19 12.64 -3.22
N PHE A 120 3.38 13.62 -3.65
CA PHE A 120 2.25 13.36 -4.52
C PHE A 120 2.73 13.10 -5.95
N ALA A 121 2.75 11.83 -6.35
CA ALA A 121 3.10 11.43 -7.71
C ALA A 121 2.07 11.93 -8.74
N GLN A 122 2.51 12.79 -9.67
CA GLN A 122 1.68 13.42 -10.72
C GLN A 122 1.85 12.76 -12.10
N PHE A 123 2.02 11.44 -12.13
CA PHE A 123 2.13 10.73 -13.40
C PHE A 123 0.76 10.61 -14.09
N PRO A 124 0.69 10.74 -15.42
CA PRO A 124 -0.58 10.73 -16.15
C PRO A 124 -1.20 9.33 -16.27
N LEU A 125 -0.44 8.27 -15.99
CA LEU A 125 -0.87 6.88 -16.17
C LEU A 125 -0.59 6.09 -14.89
N GLU A 126 -1.59 5.35 -14.42
CA GLU A 126 -1.43 4.33 -13.39
C GLU A 126 -1.70 2.95 -13.99
N ILE A 127 -0.80 2.00 -13.70
CA ILE A 127 -0.97 0.60 -14.11
C ILE A 127 -0.81 -0.33 -12.91
N GLY A 128 -1.57 -1.42 -12.91
CA GLY A 128 -1.32 -2.60 -12.10
C GLY A 128 -0.53 -3.62 -12.91
N LEU A 129 0.53 -4.17 -12.32
CA LEU A 129 1.31 -5.26 -12.90
C LEU A 129 1.12 -6.53 -12.08
N PHE A 130 0.75 -7.62 -12.75
CA PHE A 130 0.77 -8.96 -12.16
C PHE A 130 2.08 -9.64 -12.51
N TYR A 131 2.89 -9.88 -11.49
CA TYR A 131 4.22 -10.45 -11.62
C TYR A 131 4.38 -11.64 -10.67
N TYR A 132 5.06 -12.68 -11.13
CA TYR A 132 5.57 -13.74 -10.26
C TYR A 132 6.99 -14.15 -10.67
N ARG A 133 7.74 -14.70 -9.73
CA ARG A 133 9.05 -15.32 -9.97
C ARG A 133 9.19 -16.54 -9.08
N MET A 134 9.52 -17.69 -9.66
CA MET A 134 9.77 -18.88 -8.86
C MET A 134 11.13 -18.76 -8.14
N PRO A 135 11.33 -19.39 -6.96
CA PRO A 135 12.57 -19.25 -6.18
C PRO A 135 13.86 -19.56 -6.97
N ASN A 136 13.79 -20.52 -7.89
CA ASN A 136 14.94 -20.99 -8.68
C ASN A 136 15.10 -20.25 -10.01
N GLU A 137 14.29 -19.22 -10.27
CA GLU A 137 14.34 -18.45 -11.51
C GLU A 137 15.05 -17.11 -11.30
N ALA A 138 15.98 -16.80 -12.22
CA ALA A 138 16.69 -15.53 -12.24
C ALA A 138 15.80 -14.35 -12.69
N LYS A 139 14.78 -14.64 -13.50
CA LYS A 139 13.82 -13.65 -14.03
C LYS A 139 12.41 -14.11 -13.72
N GLY A 140 11.53 -13.16 -13.41
CA GLY A 140 10.10 -13.46 -13.26
C GLY A 140 9.33 -13.18 -14.54
N LYS A 141 8.02 -13.44 -14.50
CA LYS A 141 7.09 -13.26 -15.61
C LYS A 141 6.01 -12.26 -15.23
N ILE A 142 5.74 -11.33 -16.14
CA ILE A 142 4.54 -10.48 -16.09
C ILE A 142 3.40 -11.27 -16.75
N THR A 143 2.34 -11.52 -16.02
CA THR A 143 1.16 -12.28 -16.50
C THR A 143 0.00 -11.39 -16.87
N GLY A 144 0.01 -10.13 -16.44
CA GLY A 144 -1.04 -9.18 -16.75
C GLY A 144 -0.61 -7.75 -16.49
N ILE A 145 -1.15 -6.85 -17.30
CA ILE A 145 -1.03 -5.40 -17.13
C ILE A 145 -2.46 -4.87 -17.16
N VAL A 146 -2.83 -4.11 -16.14
CA VAL A 146 -4.15 -3.48 -16.04
C VAL A 146 -3.96 -1.98 -16.00
N TYR A 147 -4.59 -1.28 -16.93
CA TYR A 147 -4.65 0.17 -16.90
C TYR A 147 -5.72 0.60 -15.89
N LYS A 148 -5.39 1.56 -15.03
CA LYS A 148 -6.33 2.14 -14.07
C LYS A 148 -6.73 3.52 -14.53
N ASP A 149 -8.03 3.73 -14.63
CA ASP A 149 -8.64 5.02 -14.93
C ASP A 149 -9.88 5.20 -14.08
N PHE A 150 -10.34 6.44 -13.97
CA PHE A 150 -11.62 6.74 -13.35
C PHE A 150 -12.77 6.21 -14.20
N LEU A 151 -13.91 5.94 -13.57
CA LEU A 151 -15.12 5.57 -14.30
C LEU A 151 -15.56 6.74 -15.17
N ILE A 152 -15.70 6.48 -16.47
CA ILE A 152 -16.17 7.46 -17.45
C ILE A 152 -17.52 6.98 -17.96
N VAL A 153 -18.51 7.87 -17.97
CA VAL A 153 -19.79 7.65 -18.65
C VAL A 153 -19.79 8.47 -19.92
N LYS A 154 -19.99 7.83 -21.07
CA LYS A 154 -20.16 8.49 -22.36
C LYS A 154 -21.61 8.39 -22.80
N GLY A 155 -22.31 9.53 -22.84
CA GLY A 155 -23.67 9.60 -23.36
C GLY A 155 -23.70 9.24 -24.86
N ASN A 156 -24.70 8.47 -25.26
CA ASN A 156 -24.98 8.16 -26.67
C ASN A 156 -26.06 9.08 -27.28
N GLY A 157 -26.50 10.11 -26.53
CA GLY A 157 -27.53 11.05 -26.96
C GLY A 157 -28.96 10.49 -26.98
N LYS A 158 -29.21 9.34 -26.32
CA LYS A 158 -30.53 8.71 -26.17
C LYS A 158 -30.84 8.41 -24.71
#